data_AF-A0A5T8G551-F1
#
_entry.id   AF-A0A5T8G551-F1
#
_cell.length_a   1.000
_cell.length_b   1.000
_cell.length_c   1.000
_cell.angle_alpha   90.00
_cell.angle_beta   90.00
_cell.angle_gamma   90.00
#
_symmetry.space_group_name_H-M   'P 1'
#
loop_
_entity.id
_entity.type
_entity.pdbx_description
1 polymer ?
#
loop_
_entity_poly.entity_id
_entity_poly.type
_entity_poly.pdbx_seq_one_letter_code
_entity_poly.pdbx_strand_id
1 'polypeptide(L)' 'MSIHSEIRRAIIATLKAADNKGDTTFFDGRPVVIEESDLPAVAVYLSEAQCTGTEVDGDIWSAVLHVEVFL' A
#
# COMPACT_ATOMS: atom_id res chain seq x y z
N MET A 1 -15.20 3.02 6.37
CA MET A 1 -13.87 2.74 5.74
C MET A 1 -12.87 2.51 6.86
N SER A 2 -11.86 1.66 6.67
CA SER A 2 -10.78 1.48 7.66
C SER A 2 -9.64 2.44 7.35
N ILE A 3 -9.00 3.00 8.39
CA ILE A 3 -7.81 3.86 8.28
C ILE A 3 -6.73 3.22 7.39
N HIS A 4 -6.56 1.89 7.48
CA HIS A 4 -5.62 1.15 6.64
C HIS A 4 -5.90 1.31 5.14
N SER A 5 -7.17 1.23 4.74
CA SER A 5 -7.57 1.41 3.35
C SER A 5 -7.39 2.86 2.89
N GLU A 6 -7.63 3.83 3.77
CA GLU A 6 -7.46 5.25 3.45
C GLU A 6 -5.99 5.61 3.21
N ILE A 7 -5.09 5.13 4.08
CA ILE A 7 -3.64 5.32 3.92
C ILE A 7 -3.16 4.78 2.57
N ARG A 8 -3.49 3.52 2.25
CA ARG A 8 -3.05 2.89 1.00
C ARG A 8 -3.62 3.60 -0.23
N ARG A 9 -4.91 3.96 -0.19
CA ARG A 9 -5.55 4.71 -1.28
C ARG A 9 -4.93 6.08 -1.52
N ALA A 10 -4.57 6.80 -0.46
CA ALA A 10 -3.91 8.10 -0.59
C ALA A 10 -2.57 7.95 -1.33
N ILE A 11 -1.76 6.95 -0.96
CA ILE A 11 -0.48 6.67 -1.60
C ILE A 11 -0.66 6.25 -3.06
N ILE A 12 -1.57 5.30 -3.33
CA ILE A 12 -1.87 4.86 -4.70
C ILE A 12 -2.32 6.03 -5.57
N ALA A 13 -3.17 6.93 -5.05
CA ALA A 13 -3.61 8.11 -5.77
C ALA A 13 -2.45 9.05 -6.11
N THR A 14 -1.53 9.28 -5.16
CA THR A 14 -0.32 10.08 -5.40
C THR A 14 0.60 9.44 -6.43
N LEU A 15 0.83 8.13 -6.36
CA LEU A 15 1.67 7.41 -7.31
C LEU A 15 1.07 7.42 -8.72
N LYS A 16 -0.24 7.19 -8.85
CA LYS A 16 -0.96 7.28 -10.13
C LYS A 16 -0.87 8.68 -10.74
N ALA A 17 -0.94 9.73 -9.93
CA ALA A 17 -0.78 11.10 -10.43
C ALA A 17 0.65 11.41 -10.90
N ALA A 18 1.64 10.68 -10.41
CA ALA A 18 3.04 10.80 -10.81
C ALA A 18 3.42 9.86 -11.99
N ASP A 19 2.57 8.89 -12.33
CA ASP A 19 2.76 8.00 -13.47
C ASP A 19 2.51 8.74 -14.79
N ASN A 20 3.58 9.29 -15.35
CA ASN A 20 3.54 10.07 -16.58
C ASN A 20 3.19 9.23 -17.82
N LYS A 21 3.42 7.91 -17.80
CA LYS A 21 3.15 7.03 -18.94
C LYS A 21 1.76 6.41 -18.86
N GLY A 22 1.26 6.19 -17.65
CA GLY A 22 -0.06 5.59 -17.41
C GLY A 22 -0.12 4.10 -17.74
N ASP A 23 1.02 3.44 -17.88
CA ASP A 23 1.17 2.02 -18.19
C ASP A 23 1.46 1.16 -16.95
N THR A 24 1.56 1.77 -15.75
CA THR A 24 1.83 1.04 -14.52
C THR A 24 0.56 0.48 -13.90
N THR A 25 0.54 -0.83 -13.62
CA THR A 25 -0.54 -1.48 -12.87
C THR A 25 -0.35 -1.25 -11.37
N PHE A 26 -1.41 -0.83 -10.67
CA PHE A 26 -1.35 -0.57 -9.22
C PHE A 26 -2.23 -1.54 -8.43
N PHE A 27 -1.64 -2.23 -7.45
CA PHE A 27 -2.34 -3.15 -6.55
C PHE A 27 -2.54 -2.53 -5.15
N ASP A 28 -3.76 -2.61 -4.63
CA ASP A 28 -4.13 -2.24 -3.25
C ASP A 28 -4.09 -3.50 -2.36
N GLY A 29 -2.88 -3.82 -1.89
CA GLY A 29 -2.55 -5.11 -1.28
C GLY A 29 -1.38 -5.78 -1.99
N ARG A 30 -0.74 -6.75 -1.33
CA ARG A 30 0.32 -7.54 -1.95
C ARG A 30 -0.31 -8.65 -2.82
N PRO A 31 -0.09 -8.67 -4.14
CA PRO A 31 -0.60 -9.73 -4.99
C PRO A 31 0.10 -11.07 -4.67
N VAL A 32 -0.65 -12.17 -4.77
CA VAL A 32 -0.09 -13.54 -4.61
C VAL A 32 0.55 -14.01 -5.92
N VAL A 33 -0.03 -13.61 -7.05
CA VAL A 33 0.43 -13.90 -8.41
C VAL A 33 0.41 -12.59 -9.19
N ILE A 34 1.43 -12.39 -10.03
CA ILE A 34 1.54 -11.28 -10.98
C ILE A 34 1.76 -11.91 -12.36
N GLU A 35 0.99 -11.46 -13.35
CA GLU A 35 1.11 -11.91 -14.73
C GLU A 35 2.02 -10.95 -15.52
N GLU A 36 2.61 -11.43 -16.62
CA GLU A 36 3.44 -10.57 -17.48
C GLU A 36 2.67 -9.34 -18.00
N SER A 37 1.36 -9.48 -18.22
CA SER A 37 0.49 -8.38 -18.67
C SER A 37 0.27 -7.29 -17.62
N ASP A 38 0.55 -7.58 -16.34
CA ASP A 38 0.43 -6.59 -15.27
C ASP A 38 1.67 -5.68 -15.20
N LEU A 39 2.78 -6.06 -15.83
CA LEU A 39 4.06 -5.36 -15.73
C LEU A 39 4.13 -4.14 -16.66
N PRO A 40 4.70 -3.00 -16.21
CA PRO A 40 5.27 -2.77 -14.87
C PRO A 40 4.18 -2.61 -13.81
N ALA A 41 4.41 -3.16 -12.62
CA ALA A 41 3.45 -3.15 -11.53
C ALA A 41 4.00 -2.54 -10.23
N VAL A 42 3.13 -1.93 -9.45
CA VAL A 42 3.41 -1.43 -8.11
C VAL A 42 2.33 -1.89 -7.13
N ALA A 43 2.73 -2.53 -6.04
CA ALA A 43 1.83 -2.92 -4.96
C ALA A 43 2.03 -2.04 -3.72
N VAL A 44 0.93 -1.57 -3.13
CA VAL A 44 0.94 -0.80 -1.88
C VAL A 44 0.20 -1.58 -0.81
N TYR A 45 0.87 -1.91 0.30
CA TYR A 45 0.28 -2.70 1.38
C TYR A 45 0.86 -2.37 2.76
N LEU A 46 0.12 -2.75 3.80
CA LEU A 46 0.56 -2.64 5.19
C LEU A 46 0.83 -4.04 5.73
N SER A 47 1.94 -4.22 6.45
CA SER A 47 2.23 -5.43 7.23
C SER A 47 2.47 -5.08 8.69
N GLU A 48 2.41 -6.09 9.57
CA GLU A 48 2.77 -5.94 10.99
C GLU A 48 1.96 -4.86 11.72
N ALA A 49 0.71 -4.63 11.30
CA ALA A 49 -0.18 -3.67 11.93
C ALA A 49 -0.57 -4.15 13.33
N GLN A 50 -0.15 -3.42 14.35
CA GLN A 50 -0.39 -3.75 15.75
C GLN A 50 -0.67 -2.50 16.59
N CYS A 51 -1.54 -2.64 17.59
CA CYS A 51 -1.67 -1.65 18.65
C CYS A 51 -0.39 -1.66 19.48
N THR A 52 0.22 -0.49 19.64
CA THR A 52 1.52 -0.35 20.32
C THR A 52 1.41 -0.50 21.83
N GLY A 53 0.23 -0.24 22.42
CA GLY A 53 -0.07 -0.46 23.84
C GLY A 53 0.86 0.28 24.82
N THR A 54 1.63 1.26 24.32
CA THR A 54 2.65 1.98 25.11
C THR A 54 2.06 3.00 26.07
N GLU A 55 0.81 3.40 25.86
CA GLU A 55 0.06 4.29 26.75
C GLU A 55 -1.26 3.61 27.15
N VAL A 56 -1.62 3.73 28.43
CA VAL A 56 -2.76 3.01 29.05
C VAL A 56 -4.12 3.41 28.45
N ASP A 57 -4.18 4.52 27.70
CA ASP A 57 -5.34 5.00 26.94
C ASP A 57 -4.93 5.46 25.52
N GLY A 58 -3.77 4.97 25.04
CA GLY A 58 -3.26 5.33 23.72
C GLY A 58 -3.78 4.38 22.66
N ASP A 59 -4.73 4.84 21.84
CA ASP A 59 -5.15 4.15 20.60
C ASP A 59 -4.10 4.31 19.48
N ILE A 60 -2.82 4.10 19.81
CA ILE A 60 -1.68 4.28 18.91
C ILE A 60 -1.38 2.97 18.20
N TRP A 61 -1.40 3.01 16.87
CA TRP A 61 -1.09 1.87 16.00
C TRP A 61 0.24 2.08 15.28
N SER A 62 0.95 0.98 15.05
CA SER A 62 2.16 0.94 14.22
C SER A 62 2.00 -0.14 13.15
N ALA A 63 2.54 0.11 11.96
CA ALA A 63 2.57 -0.82 10.83
C ALA A 63 3.74 -0.49 9.91
N VAL A 64 4.15 -1.45 9.09
CA VAL A 64 5.11 -1.23 8.00
C VAL A 64 4.33 -0.98 6.71
N LEU A 65 4.61 0.15 6.06
CA LEU A 65 4.07 0.48 4.75
C LEU A 65 5.05 0.07 3.64
N HIS A 66 4.58 -0.79 2.74
CA HIS A 66 5.32 -1.26 1.58
C HIS A 66 4.83 -0.57 0.32
N VAL A 67 5.79 -0.19 -0.53
CA VAL A 67 5.59 0.18 -1.93
C VAL A 67 6.57 -0.68 -2.73
N GLU A 68 6.07 -1.79 -3.28
CA GLU A 68 6.86 -2.84 -3.93
C GLU A 68 6.71 -2.70 -5.46
N VAL A 69 7.83 -2.69 -6.19
CA VAL A 69 7.87 -2.52 -7.65
C VAL A 69 8.22 -3.85 -8.31
N PHE A 70 7.49 -4.21 -9.36
CA PHE A 70 7.68 -5.42 -10.16
C PHE A 70 7.90 -5.02 -11.62
N LEU A 71 8.88 -5.66 -12.27
CA LEU A 71 9.34 -5.39 -13.64
C LEU A 71 9.50 -6.67 -14.44
#